data_AF-A0A2G8SM87-F1
#
_entry.id   AF-A0A2G8SM87-F1
#
_cell.length_a   1.000
_cell.length_b   1.000
_cell.length_c   1.000
_cell.angle_alpha   90.00
_cell.angle_beta   90.00
_cell.angle_gamma   90.00
#
_symmetry.space_group_name_H-M   'P 1'
#
loop_
_entity.id
_entity.type
_entity.pdbx_description
1 polymer ?
#
loop_
_entity_poly.entity_id
_entity_poly.type
_entity_poly.pdbx_seq_one_letter_code
_entity_poly.pdbx_strand_id
1 'polypeptide(L)'
;MAEIRATSHRVKAKVVHSRRPPPDPTFAFGFALDYKYRRRWAEQVLEGADRQLEKPTTYTPQEYEDLIEGIITALNTCLPKRVYCALPDLPRIRRDLLPVEDGDDSYSRYVFALRDNSTSERLRSPLTKEHIDAVRKELGLEDDQQPGWFPIVTND
;
A
#
# COMPACT_ATOMS: atom_id res chain seq x y z
N MET A 1 54.76 50.10 -2.71
CA MET A 1 54.61 48.65 -2.43
C MET A 1 53.19 48.43 -1.98
N ALA A 2 52.28 48.05 -2.90
CA ALA A 2 50.86 47.85 -2.63
C ALA A 2 50.56 46.35 -2.51
N GLU A 3 50.06 45.91 -1.36
CA GLU A 3 49.61 44.53 -1.14
C GLU A 3 48.15 44.37 -1.59
N ILE A 4 47.94 43.51 -2.58
CA ILE A 4 46.62 43.08 -3.05
C ILE A 4 46.16 41.95 -2.12
N ARG A 5 45.18 42.23 -1.24
CA ARG A 5 44.46 41.19 -0.49
C ARG A 5 43.42 40.55 -1.41
N ALA A 6 43.72 39.34 -1.88
CA ALA A 6 42.78 38.49 -2.60
C ALA A 6 41.72 37.93 -1.65
N THR A 7 40.50 38.44 -1.75
CA THR A 7 39.32 37.96 -1.03
C THR A 7 38.83 36.65 -1.67
N SER A 8 39.24 35.51 -1.11
CA SER A 8 38.77 34.18 -1.52
C SER A 8 37.28 34.00 -1.19
N HIS A 9 36.42 34.18 -2.18
CA HIS A 9 34.99 33.88 -2.07
C HIS A 9 34.80 32.37 -2.25
N ARG A 10 34.66 31.65 -1.14
CA ARG A 10 34.32 30.23 -1.12
C ARG A 10 32.85 30.09 -1.54
N VAL A 11 32.60 29.93 -2.83
CA VAL A 11 31.28 29.58 -3.38
C VAL A 11 30.89 28.23 -2.79
N LYS A 12 29.92 28.22 -1.86
CA LYS A 12 29.31 26.99 -1.36
C LYS A 12 28.53 26.38 -2.53
N ALA A 13 29.10 25.33 -3.14
CA ALA A 13 28.39 24.52 -4.11
C ALA A 13 27.12 23.97 -3.45
N LYS A 14 25.96 24.46 -3.91
CA LYS A 14 24.66 23.89 -3.58
C LYS A 14 24.64 22.50 -4.20
N VAL A 15 24.78 21.45 -3.40
CA VAL A 15 24.58 20.06 -3.85
C VAL A 15 23.10 19.94 -4.20
N VAL A 16 22.76 20.22 -5.46
CA VAL A 16 21.48 19.85 -6.03
C VAL A 16 21.50 18.34 -6.11
N HIS A 17 20.89 17.68 -5.13
CA HIS A 17 20.53 16.28 -5.27
C HIS A 17 19.56 16.21 -6.44
N SER A 18 20.05 15.84 -7.62
CA SER A 18 19.20 15.34 -8.69
C SER A 18 18.46 14.15 -8.09
N ARG A 19 17.24 14.36 -7.63
CA ARG A 19 16.35 13.30 -7.15
C ARG A 19 15.96 12.48 -8.37
N ARG A 20 16.84 11.58 -8.81
CA ARG A 20 16.41 10.41 -9.59
C ARG A 20 15.29 9.79 -8.75
N PRO A 21 14.09 9.53 -9.32
CA PRO A 21 13.07 8.83 -8.58
C PRO A 21 13.69 7.53 -8.05
N PRO A 22 13.36 7.14 -6.81
CA PRO A 22 13.84 5.88 -6.29
C PRO A 22 13.50 4.72 -7.24
N PRO A 23 14.35 3.68 -7.32
CA PRO A 23 14.03 2.51 -8.13
C PRO A 23 12.65 1.98 -7.74
N ASP A 24 11.93 1.42 -8.70
CA ASP A 24 10.68 0.75 -8.40
C ASP A 24 10.93 -0.39 -7.40
N PRO A 25 10.08 -0.53 -6.38
CA PRO A 25 10.29 -1.54 -5.37
C PRO A 25 10.09 -2.92 -5.97
N THR A 26 11.02 -3.84 -5.72
CA THR A 26 10.95 -5.26 -6.13
C THR A 26 10.49 -6.16 -4.99
N PHE A 27 10.56 -5.66 -3.75
CA PHE A 27 10.05 -6.35 -2.56
C PHE A 27 9.28 -5.39 -1.67
N ALA A 28 8.22 -5.90 -1.06
CA ALA A 28 7.47 -5.21 -0.04
C ALA A 28 7.28 -6.07 1.21
N PHE A 29 7.34 -5.43 2.36
CA PHE A 29 7.02 -6.03 3.66
C PHE A 29 5.61 -5.65 4.04
N GLY A 30 4.75 -6.61 4.34
CA GLY A 30 3.35 -6.31 4.64
C GLY A 30 2.50 -7.56 4.80
N PHE A 31 1.18 -7.39 4.71
CA PHE A 31 0.23 -8.50 4.79
C PHE A 31 -0.22 -8.94 3.41
N ALA A 32 -0.10 -10.23 3.11
CA ALA A 32 -0.64 -10.80 1.89
C ALA A 32 -2.17 -10.92 1.99
N LEU A 33 -2.86 -10.39 0.99
CA LEU A 33 -4.29 -10.37 0.81
C LEU A 33 -4.63 -11.23 -0.40
N ASP A 34 -5.15 -12.43 -0.15
CA ASP A 34 -5.59 -13.33 -1.21
C ASP A 34 -6.97 -12.93 -1.76
N TYR A 35 -7.40 -13.64 -2.79
CA TYR A 35 -8.73 -13.43 -3.38
C TYR A 35 -9.86 -13.63 -2.35
N LYS A 36 -9.78 -14.65 -1.48
CA LYS A 36 -10.82 -14.93 -0.48
C LYS A 36 -11.03 -13.75 0.46
N TYR A 37 -9.92 -13.18 0.91
CA TYR A 37 -9.93 -12.00 1.76
C TYR A 37 -10.54 -10.78 1.03
N ARG A 38 -10.10 -10.51 -0.21
CA ARG A 38 -10.60 -9.38 -1.01
C ARG A 38 -12.10 -9.53 -1.30
N ARG A 39 -12.55 -10.75 -1.59
CA ARG A 39 -13.96 -11.09 -1.78
C ARG A 39 -14.78 -10.84 -0.52
N ARG A 40 -14.35 -11.34 0.65
CA ARG A 40 -15.03 -11.09 1.93
C ARG A 40 -15.19 -9.59 2.20
N TRP A 41 -14.17 -8.79 1.86
CA TRP A 41 -14.26 -7.33 1.95
C TRP A 41 -15.27 -6.74 0.98
N ALA A 42 -15.29 -7.21 -0.27
CA ALA A 42 -16.26 -6.78 -1.25
C ALA A 42 -17.70 -7.09 -0.82
N GLU A 43 -17.92 -8.27 -0.26
CA GLU A 43 -19.21 -8.70 0.32
C GLU A 43 -19.63 -7.77 1.47
N GLN A 44 -18.73 -7.45 2.41
CA GLN A 44 -19.01 -6.51 3.50
C GLN A 44 -19.33 -5.10 3.02
N VAL A 45 -18.67 -4.63 1.96
CA VAL A 45 -18.96 -3.32 1.35
C VAL A 45 -20.35 -3.33 0.71
N LEU A 46 -20.68 -4.38 -0.04
CA LEU A 46 -21.98 -4.55 -0.68
C LEU A 46 -23.11 -4.65 0.35
N GLU A 47 -22.95 -5.50 1.37
CA GLU A 47 -23.90 -5.61 2.48
C GLU A 47 -24.10 -4.27 3.21
N GLY A 48 -23.01 -3.52 3.42
CA GLY A 48 -23.05 -2.20 4.04
C GLY A 48 -23.82 -1.19 3.21
N ALA A 49 -23.68 -1.23 1.89
CA ALA A 49 -24.43 -0.39 0.96
C ALA A 49 -25.92 -0.78 0.94
N ASP A 50 -26.25 -2.07 0.87
CA ASP A 50 -27.64 -2.56 0.88
C ASP A 50 -28.37 -2.18 2.17
N ARG A 51 -27.69 -2.20 3.32
CA ARG A 51 -28.28 -1.75 4.61
C ARG A 51 -28.65 -0.27 4.63
N GLN A 52 -28.05 0.54 3.77
CA GLN A 52 -28.37 1.98 3.65
C GLN A 52 -29.54 2.23 2.71
N LEU A 53 -29.98 1.24 1.94
CA LEU A 53 -31.11 1.36 1.04
C LEU A 53 -32.42 1.19 1.81
N GLU A 54 -33.43 2.01 1.46
CA GLU A 54 -34.79 1.87 2.01
C GLU A 54 -35.44 0.52 1.65
N LYS A 55 -34.97 -0.11 0.57
CA LYS A 55 -35.40 -1.44 0.11
C LYS A 55 -34.17 -2.26 -0.26
N PRO A 56 -34.05 -3.50 0.25
CA PRO A 56 -32.97 -4.41 -0.15
C PRO A 56 -33.01 -4.66 -1.65
N THR A 57 -31.83 -4.65 -2.29
CA THR A 57 -31.70 -5.05 -3.69
C THR A 57 -31.68 -6.57 -3.77
N THR A 58 -32.39 -7.15 -4.74
CA THR A 58 -32.26 -8.58 -5.06
C THR A 58 -31.43 -8.72 -6.32
N TYR A 59 -30.25 -9.33 -6.19
CA TYR A 59 -29.37 -9.62 -7.32
C TYR A 59 -29.60 -11.04 -7.84
N THR A 60 -29.50 -11.23 -9.16
CA THR A 60 -29.26 -12.56 -9.69
C THR A 60 -27.85 -13.04 -9.31
N PRO A 61 -27.56 -14.36 -9.35
CA PRO A 61 -26.22 -14.85 -9.06
C PRO A 61 -25.14 -14.20 -9.93
N GLN A 62 -25.42 -13.95 -11.22
CA GLN A 62 -24.44 -13.34 -12.12
C GLN A 62 -24.19 -11.86 -11.78
N GLU A 63 -25.24 -11.08 -11.54
CA GLU A 63 -25.10 -9.67 -11.16
C GLU A 63 -24.34 -9.51 -9.85
N TYR A 64 -24.57 -10.43 -8.91
CA TYR A 64 -23.84 -10.47 -7.65
C TYR A 64 -22.34 -10.67 -7.88
N GLU A 65 -21.95 -11.68 -8.68
CA GLU A 65 -20.54 -11.92 -9.00
C GLU A 65 -19.90 -10.73 -9.73
N ASP A 66 -20.60 -10.13 -10.71
CA ASP A 66 -20.09 -8.98 -11.46
C ASP A 66 -19.87 -7.77 -10.54
N LEU A 67 -20.77 -7.54 -9.58
CA LEU A 67 -20.62 -6.49 -8.55
C LEU A 67 -19.44 -6.78 -7.62
N ILE A 68 -19.29 -8.02 -7.16
CA ILE A 68 -18.17 -8.42 -6.30
C ILE A 68 -16.84 -8.18 -7.01
N GLU A 69 -16.68 -8.58 -8.27
CA GLU A 69 -15.45 -8.36 -9.04
C GLU A 69 -15.18 -6.86 -9.27
N GLY A 70 -16.23 -6.08 -9.54
CA GLY A 70 -16.13 -4.62 -9.64
C GLY A 70 -15.66 -3.97 -8.33
N ILE A 71 -16.19 -4.43 -7.18
CA ILE A 71 -15.78 -3.94 -5.86
C ILE A 71 -14.35 -4.39 -5.53
N ILE A 72 -13.96 -5.63 -5.82
CA ILE A 72 -12.58 -6.11 -5.65
C ILE A 72 -11.61 -5.22 -6.42
N THR A 73 -11.94 -4.86 -7.66
CA THR A 73 -11.14 -3.93 -8.46
C THR A 73 -11.02 -2.55 -7.79
N ALA A 74 -12.12 -2.02 -7.26
CA ALA A 74 -12.12 -0.74 -6.55
C ALA A 74 -11.36 -0.78 -5.21
N LEU A 75 -11.41 -1.91 -4.48
CA LEU A 75 -10.69 -2.11 -3.22
C LEU A 75 -9.19 -1.89 -3.37
N ASN A 76 -8.62 -2.20 -4.54
CA ASN A 76 -7.20 -1.96 -4.79
C ASN A 76 -6.78 -0.50 -4.59
N THR A 77 -7.71 0.44 -4.80
CA THR A 77 -7.48 1.87 -4.61
C THR A 77 -8.01 2.40 -3.27
N CYS A 78 -9.11 1.83 -2.78
CA CYS A 78 -9.82 2.33 -1.60
C CYS A 78 -9.26 1.79 -0.27
N LEU A 79 -8.77 0.54 -0.26
CA LEU A 79 -8.32 -0.12 0.97
C LEU A 79 -7.16 0.64 1.66
N PRO A 80 -6.10 1.08 0.96
CA PRO A 80 -5.07 1.95 1.54
C PRO A 80 -5.62 3.20 2.21
N LYS A 81 -6.53 3.90 1.52
CA LYS A 81 -7.12 5.13 2.04
C LYS A 81 -7.89 4.87 3.34
N ARG A 82 -8.65 3.78 3.40
CA ARG A 82 -9.39 3.38 4.61
C ARG A 82 -8.44 3.12 5.77
N VAL A 83 -7.41 2.30 5.58
CA VAL A 83 -6.46 1.95 6.65
C VAL A 83 -5.78 3.21 7.19
N TYR A 84 -5.33 4.13 6.33
CA TYR A 84 -4.70 5.38 6.79
C TYR A 84 -5.66 6.41 7.40
N CYS A 85 -6.96 6.31 7.11
CA CYS A 85 -7.98 7.09 7.81
C CYS A 85 -8.24 6.54 9.21
N ALA A 86 -8.23 5.21 9.38
CA ALA A 86 -8.39 4.56 10.68
C ALA A 86 -7.13 4.67 11.57
N LEU A 87 -5.95 4.65 10.95
CA LEU A 87 -4.64 4.64 11.61
C LEU A 87 -3.82 5.85 11.17
N PRO A 88 -4.11 7.07 11.67
CA PRO A 88 -3.46 8.29 11.21
C PRO A 88 -1.95 8.35 11.55
N ASP A 89 -1.52 7.63 12.59
CA ASP A 89 -0.12 7.56 13.03
C ASP A 89 0.73 6.56 12.22
N LEU A 90 0.08 5.75 11.36
CA LEU A 90 0.78 4.77 10.54
C LEU A 90 1.65 5.49 9.48
N PRO A 91 2.97 5.20 9.41
CA PRO A 91 3.82 5.76 8.38
C PRO A 91 3.29 5.40 6.99
N ARG A 92 3.01 6.43 6.17
CA ARG A 92 2.51 6.24 4.81
C ARG A 92 3.65 5.90 3.86
N ILE A 93 3.45 4.87 3.05
CA ILE A 93 4.27 4.64 1.87
C ILE A 93 3.48 5.05 0.61
N ARG A 94 4.11 5.00 -0.57
CA ARG A 94 3.44 5.31 -1.84
C ARG A 94 3.32 3.98 -2.59
N ARG A 95 2.10 3.63 -3.01
CA ARG A 95 1.71 2.31 -3.54
C ARG A 95 1.63 1.27 -2.41
N ASP A 96 0.52 1.32 -1.69
CA ASP A 96 0.34 0.55 -0.46
C ASP A 96 -0.31 -0.81 -0.70
N LEU A 97 -0.84 -1.04 -1.89
CA LEU A 97 -1.32 -2.34 -2.31
C LEU A 97 -0.63 -2.71 -3.62
N LEU A 98 0.21 -3.75 -3.55
CA LEU A 98 1.11 -4.14 -4.63
C LEU A 98 0.81 -5.58 -5.03
N PRO A 99 0.65 -5.89 -6.33
CA PRO A 99 0.50 -7.27 -6.77
C PRO A 99 1.76 -8.06 -6.42
N VAL A 100 1.57 -9.24 -5.82
CA VAL A 100 2.66 -10.17 -5.52
C VAL A 100 3.08 -10.84 -6.83
N GLU A 101 4.39 -10.98 -7.03
CA GLU A 101 4.94 -11.78 -8.12
C GLU A 101 4.77 -13.27 -7.76
N ASP A 102 3.60 -13.78 -8.10
CA ASP A 102 3.28 -15.19 -8.10
C ASP A 102 3.24 -15.59 -9.57
N GLY A 103 3.98 -16.61 -9.99
CA GLY A 103 4.18 -16.99 -11.40
C GLY A 103 2.93 -17.46 -12.18
N ASP A 104 1.76 -16.90 -11.85
CA ASP A 104 0.46 -17.07 -12.46
C ASP A 104 -0.10 -15.67 -12.82
N ASP A 105 -0.56 -15.49 -14.06
CA ASP A 105 -0.91 -14.18 -14.66
C ASP A 105 -2.11 -13.47 -14.00
N SER A 106 -2.74 -14.09 -12.99
CA SER A 106 -3.98 -13.61 -12.39
C SER A 106 -3.81 -12.57 -11.27
N TYR A 107 -2.58 -12.21 -10.87
CA TYR A 107 -2.28 -11.37 -9.69
C TYR A 107 -3.21 -11.71 -8.51
N SER A 108 -3.25 -13.01 -8.18
CA SER A 108 -4.23 -13.56 -7.23
C SER A 108 -4.02 -13.02 -5.80
N ARG A 109 -2.81 -12.56 -5.49
CA ARG A 109 -2.43 -11.97 -4.22
C ARG A 109 -1.89 -10.57 -4.37
N TYR A 110 -2.23 -9.75 -3.39
CA TYR A 110 -1.68 -8.41 -3.21
C TYR A 110 -1.04 -8.33 -1.83
N VAL A 111 0.00 -7.51 -1.68
CA VAL A 111 0.55 -7.18 -0.37
C VAL A 111 0.10 -5.78 0.02
N PHE A 112 -0.54 -5.64 1.18
CA PHE A 112 -0.68 -4.36 1.84
C PHE A 112 0.67 -3.97 2.44
N ALA A 113 1.42 -3.16 1.71
CA ALA A 113 2.80 -2.86 2.00
C ALA A 113 2.93 -1.83 3.15
N LEU A 114 3.79 -2.15 4.11
CA LEU A 114 4.17 -1.30 5.24
C LEU A 114 5.61 -0.79 5.08
N ARG A 115 6.45 -1.54 4.37
CA ARG A 115 7.76 -1.12 3.88
C ARG A 115 7.95 -1.62 2.46
N ASP A 116 8.84 -0.96 1.74
CA ASP A 116 9.35 -1.43 0.47
C ASP A 116 10.85 -1.12 0.35
N ASN A 117 11.51 -1.71 -0.64
CA ASN A 117 12.94 -1.52 -0.88
C ASN A 117 13.27 -0.37 -1.86
N SER A 118 12.31 0.51 -2.21
CA SER A 118 12.56 1.61 -3.15
C SER A 118 13.50 2.68 -2.59
N THR A 119 13.48 2.94 -1.27
CA THR A 119 14.41 3.84 -0.60
C THR A 119 14.89 3.29 0.74
N SER A 120 16.05 3.76 1.20
CA SER A 120 16.53 3.47 2.55
C SER A 120 15.57 3.97 3.64
N GLU A 121 14.86 5.07 3.39
CA GLU A 121 13.86 5.61 4.31
C GLU A 121 12.65 4.67 4.44
N ARG A 122 12.13 4.14 3.33
CA ARG A 122 11.00 3.21 3.35
C ARG A 122 11.38 1.86 3.90
N LEU A 123 12.55 1.34 3.53
CA LEU A 123 13.09 0.09 4.05
C LEU A 123 13.24 0.15 5.58
N ARG A 124 13.49 1.34 6.12
CA ARG A 124 13.67 1.60 7.57
C ARG A 124 12.51 2.36 8.19
N SER A 125 11.34 2.37 7.55
CA SER A 125 10.15 3.06 8.05
C SER A 125 9.87 2.63 9.50
N PRO A 126 9.66 3.56 10.44
CA PRO A 126 9.53 3.27 11.87
C PRO A 126 8.18 2.62 12.18
N LEU A 127 8.08 1.31 11.92
CA LEU A 127 6.95 0.47 12.29
C LEU A 127 7.19 -0.12 13.67
N THR A 128 6.30 0.17 14.59
CA THR A 128 6.24 -0.51 15.88
C THR A 128 5.40 -1.79 15.76
N LYS A 129 5.44 -2.63 16.80
CA LYS A 129 4.59 -3.81 16.86
C LYS A 129 3.11 -3.41 16.89
N GLU A 130 2.79 -2.33 17.60
CA GLU A 130 1.45 -1.77 17.71
C GLU A 130 0.91 -1.33 16.35
N HIS A 131 1.75 -0.73 15.49
CA HIS A 131 1.35 -0.41 14.10
C HIS A 131 1.00 -1.66 13.30
N ILE A 132 1.82 -2.70 13.39
CA ILE A 132 1.60 -3.97 12.68
C ILE A 132 0.30 -4.63 13.15
N ASP A 133 0.10 -4.70 14.47
CA ASP A 133 -1.10 -5.30 15.07
C ASP A 133 -2.36 -4.49 14.74
N ALA A 134 -2.28 -3.17 14.74
CA ALA A 134 -3.39 -2.30 14.37
C ALA A 134 -3.77 -2.44 12.89
N VAL A 135 -2.79 -2.49 11.99
CA VAL A 135 -3.05 -2.74 10.56
C VAL A 135 -3.68 -4.11 10.35
N ARG A 136 -3.15 -5.16 10.99
CA ARG A 136 -3.73 -6.51 10.89
C ARG A 136 -5.21 -6.53 11.28
N LYS A 137 -5.54 -5.86 12.39
CA LYS A 137 -6.92 -5.73 12.89
C LYS A 137 -7.81 -4.90 11.97
N GLU A 138 -7.32 -3.77 11.44
CA GLU A 138 -8.08 -2.94 10.50
C GLU A 138 -8.33 -3.68 9.19
N LEU A 139 -7.37 -4.48 8.75
CA LEU A 139 -7.54 -5.42 7.65
C LEU A 139 -8.50 -6.57 8.04
N GLY A 140 -8.77 -6.84 9.32
CA GLY A 140 -9.62 -7.97 9.72
C GLY A 140 -8.97 -9.33 9.40
N LEU A 141 -7.64 -9.39 9.47
CA LEU A 141 -6.87 -10.63 9.33
C LEU A 141 -6.85 -11.40 10.64
N GLU A 142 -6.73 -12.72 10.55
CA GLU A 142 -6.66 -13.61 11.72
C GLU A 142 -5.40 -13.33 12.56
N ASP A 143 -5.40 -13.76 13.82
CA ASP A 143 -4.30 -13.49 14.77
C ASP A 143 -2.97 -14.18 14.39
N ASP A 144 -3.04 -15.30 13.67
CA ASP A 144 -1.89 -16.05 13.18
C ASP A 144 -1.33 -15.51 11.85
N GLN A 145 -2.06 -14.65 11.15
CA GLN A 145 -1.57 -14.00 9.95
C GLN A 145 -0.55 -12.92 10.30
N GLN A 146 0.72 -13.18 10.01
CA GLN A 146 1.84 -12.28 10.25
C GLN A 146 2.33 -11.61 8.97
N PRO A 147 2.88 -10.38 9.05
CA PRO A 147 3.45 -9.73 7.88
C PRO A 147 4.76 -10.42 7.45
N GLY A 148 5.04 -10.38 6.16
CA GLY A 148 6.23 -10.98 5.54
C GLY A 148 6.78 -10.13 4.42
N TRP A 149 7.96 -10.52 3.92
CA TRP A 149 8.52 -9.95 2.69
C TRP A 149 8.03 -10.74 1.48
N PHE A 150 7.49 -10.03 0.48
CA PHE A 150 6.95 -10.58 -0.74
C PHE A 150 7.64 -9.95 -1.96
N PRO A 151 8.00 -10.75 -2.98
CA PRO A 151 8.36 -10.22 -4.28
C PRO A 151 7.10 -9.59 -4.90
N ILE A 152 7.27 -8.46 -5.57
CA ILE A 152 6.16 -7.71 -6.16
C ILE A 152 6.44 -7.38 -7.61
N VAL A 153 5.38 -7.22 -8.38
CA VAL A 153 5.49 -6.91 -9.80
C VAL A 153 5.93 -5.46 -9.96
N THR A 154 7.03 -5.25 -10.68
CA THR A 154 7.50 -3.92 -11.06
C THR A 154 6.83 -3.50 -12.36
N ASN A 155 6.23 -2.31 -12.41
CA ASN A 155 5.86 -1.70 -13.68
C ASN A 155 7.15 -1.21 -14.35
N ASP A 156 7.68 -1.96 -15.32
CA ASP A 156 8.70 -1.47 -16.26
C ASP A 156 8.12 -0.40 -17.22
#